data_AF-A0A1Y4U5H4-F1
#
_entry.id   AF-A0A1Y4U5H4-F1
#
_cell.length_a   1.000
_cell.length_b   1.000
_cell.length_c   1.000
_cell.angle_alpha   90.00
_cell.angle_beta   90.00
_cell.angle_gamma   90.00
#
_symmetry.space_group_name_H-M   'P 1'
#
loop_
_entity.id
_entity.type
_entity.pdbx_description
1 polymer ?
#
loop_
_entity_poly.entity_id
_entity_poly.type
_entity_poly.pdbx_seq_one_letter_code
_entity_poly.pdbx_strand_id
1 'polypeptide(L)'
;MKTYEIIKRNIMPLLLLATVGVFGSCSQTEIDMLPADNSGIISTVIQKGWLADGNAIRKQLTTEVREGVGSSGSVTLYLNATKQAEAASEVSLTYDTDLLDAYNEMTGNAYEALPQEALQLSGQTFSLEAGSQRSESVTVSYTLTAEQSADQTYVIPLRAEVVSGPLELNAEDAGYLIFLQVVENPGDCNKGADAAKVFYVMETNDVNPLNMLSFRLADSRKYLFDAVVLFSDNIVLDHTGLHALVNDNVRYLLNNREKYLAPLQERGMKVYLGMTPYHTHAGLSTMLPATADYFARQLKIICDTYSLDGVFFDDEYTSLEDTPPTGFLGAYSKEAAAYLLYATKRIMPERDVIAYQLGMIRQFTTEGCKFEDETGKVWGPGDYIDYIMVDYSDGDDFNPANFPGVPENRVGRWSTNFGSTSPSWPLVERLEQTRDTYKTLFLFSIDPYRSNGSFNTTPIGNREQLTQVQALNRVCETLYGESLEVGDTYRKDW
;
A
#
# COMPACT_ATOMS: atom_id res chain seq x y z
N MET A 1 59.58 -51.38 9.15
CA MET A 1 59.76 -50.67 10.44
C MET A 1 58.45 -49.95 10.74
N LYS A 2 57.65 -50.53 11.66
CA LYS A 2 56.40 -50.09 12.32
C LYS A 2 55.28 -49.42 11.50
N THR A 3 53.99 -49.79 11.50
CA THR A 3 53.17 -50.98 11.79
C THR A 3 51.79 -50.67 11.18
N TYR A 4 51.07 -51.67 10.66
CA TYR A 4 49.69 -51.57 10.13
C TYR A 4 48.64 -51.33 11.24
N GLU A 5 47.47 -50.78 10.89
CA GLU A 5 46.12 -51.36 11.13
C GLU A 5 45.03 -50.56 10.39
N ILE A 6 44.01 -51.26 9.92
CA ILE A 6 42.91 -50.87 9.00
C ILE A 6 41.62 -50.69 9.83
N ILE A 7 40.60 -49.93 9.38
CA ILE A 7 39.16 -50.32 9.37
C ILE A 7 38.20 -49.17 8.90
N LYS A 8 37.60 -49.42 7.72
CA LYS A 8 36.18 -49.31 7.25
C LYS A 8 35.34 -48.00 7.27
N ARG A 9 34.80 -47.70 6.06
CA ARG A 9 33.40 -47.36 5.65
C ARG A 9 32.78 -46.06 6.22
N ASN A 10 32.10 -45.18 5.47
CA ASN A 10 31.33 -45.30 4.23
C ASN A 10 31.36 -43.98 3.42
N ILE A 11 31.14 -44.15 2.11
CA ILE A 11 31.06 -43.16 1.04
C ILE A 11 29.61 -42.69 0.89
N MET A 12 29.41 -41.38 0.78
CA MET A 12 28.23 -40.70 0.21
C MET A 12 28.33 -40.82 -1.32
N PRO A 13 27.25 -41.07 -2.12
CA PRO A 13 26.36 -39.94 -2.51
C PRO A 13 24.95 -40.30 -3.07
N LEU A 14 24.18 -39.22 -3.34
CA LEU A 14 23.14 -39.02 -4.37
C LEU A 14 21.82 -39.83 -4.31
N LEU A 15 20.68 -39.13 -4.41
CA LEU A 15 19.71 -39.37 -5.50
C LEU A 15 18.66 -38.24 -5.64
N LEU A 16 18.46 -37.82 -6.90
CA LEU A 16 17.30 -37.09 -7.43
C LEU A 16 15.99 -37.83 -7.13
N LEU A 17 14.87 -37.11 -6.95
CA LEU A 17 13.59 -37.60 -7.42
C LEU A 17 12.67 -36.46 -7.89
N ALA A 18 12.20 -36.64 -9.11
CA ALA A 18 11.13 -35.90 -9.73
C ALA A 18 9.83 -36.72 -9.66
N THR A 19 8.71 -36.00 -9.73
CA THR A 19 7.38 -36.36 -10.24
C THR A 19 6.31 -36.98 -9.31
N VAL A 20 5.11 -36.43 -9.57
CA VAL A 20 3.74 -36.98 -9.48
C VAL A 20 2.97 -36.73 -8.18
N GLY A 21 2.04 -35.78 -8.26
CA GLY A 21 0.86 -35.75 -7.41
C GLY A 21 -0.15 -36.82 -7.81
N VAL A 22 -0.76 -37.47 -6.82
CA VAL A 22 -2.08 -38.09 -6.90
C VAL A 22 -2.72 -37.91 -5.53
N PHE A 23 -3.81 -37.15 -5.47
CA PHE A 23 -4.76 -37.20 -4.35
C PHE A 23 -5.40 -38.59 -4.34
N GLY A 24 -5.15 -39.35 -3.29
CA GLY A 24 -5.77 -40.65 -3.03
C GLY A 24 -6.34 -40.69 -1.62
N SER A 25 -7.66 -40.52 -1.51
CA SER A 25 -8.43 -40.92 -0.34
C SER A 25 -8.18 -42.41 -0.06
N CYS A 26 -7.73 -42.75 1.15
CA CYS A 26 -7.71 -44.11 1.65
C CYS A 26 -8.53 -44.20 2.94
N SER A 27 -9.71 -44.79 2.81
CA SER A 27 -10.48 -45.38 3.91
C SER A 27 -9.74 -46.59 4.49
N GLN A 28 -9.63 -46.60 5.83
CA GLN A 28 -9.44 -47.72 6.76
C GLN A 28 -8.54 -48.91 6.36
N THR A 29 -7.50 -49.11 7.17
CA THR A 29 -7.20 -50.44 7.75
C THR A 29 -6.66 -50.24 9.16
N GLU A 30 -7.37 -50.83 10.13
CA GLU A 30 -6.96 -50.93 11.53
C GLU A 30 -5.54 -51.51 11.62
N ILE A 31 -4.67 -50.83 12.35
CA ILE A 31 -3.41 -51.39 12.83
C ILE A 31 -3.75 -52.03 14.17
N ASP A 32 -3.79 -53.37 14.22
CA ASP A 32 -3.79 -54.12 15.47
C ASP A 32 -2.47 -53.82 16.22
N MET A 33 -2.50 -52.81 17.08
CA MET A 33 -1.43 -52.54 18.02
C MET A 33 -1.53 -53.57 19.15
N LEU A 34 -0.46 -54.33 19.36
CA LEU A 34 -0.24 -55.05 20.62
C LEU A 34 -0.55 -54.08 21.78
N PRO A 35 -1.24 -54.52 22.85
CA PRO A 35 -1.54 -53.63 23.96
C PRO A 35 -0.22 -53.06 24.47
N ALA A 36 -0.09 -51.73 24.39
CA ALA A 36 1.05 -51.04 24.94
C ALA A 36 1.13 -51.39 26.44
N ASP A 37 2.33 -51.69 26.90
CA ASP A 37 2.58 -51.87 28.33
C ASP A 37 2.37 -50.52 29.04
N ASN A 38 1.14 -50.33 29.52
CA ASN A 38 0.71 -49.13 30.23
C ASN A 38 1.09 -49.18 31.72
N SER A 39 1.92 -50.13 32.18
CA SER A 39 2.27 -50.27 33.60
C SER A 39 3.16 -49.14 34.18
N GLY A 40 3.36 -48.06 33.41
CA GLY A 40 3.93 -46.79 33.88
C GLY A 40 3.13 -45.54 33.47
N ILE A 41 2.02 -45.69 32.72
CA ILE A 41 1.16 -44.56 32.34
C ILE A 41 0.16 -44.34 33.47
N ILE A 42 0.49 -43.42 34.36
CA ILE A 42 -0.49 -42.84 35.27
C ILE A 42 -1.42 -41.99 34.39
N SER A 43 -2.67 -42.41 34.20
CA SER A 43 -3.68 -41.50 33.65
C SER A 43 -3.85 -40.37 34.68
N THR A 44 -3.19 -39.24 34.46
CA THR A 44 -3.33 -38.12 35.38
C THR A 44 -4.73 -37.57 35.24
N VAL A 45 -5.49 -37.60 36.33
CA VAL A 45 -6.80 -36.92 36.45
C VAL A 45 -6.65 -35.39 36.31
N ILE A 46 -5.41 -34.91 36.42
CA ILE A 46 -5.01 -33.50 36.36
C ILE A 46 -5.16 -32.96 34.93
N GLN A 47 -5.86 -31.85 34.79
CA GLN A 47 -5.95 -31.09 33.54
C GLN A 47 -4.66 -30.28 33.34
N LYS A 48 -3.96 -30.51 32.23
CA LYS A 48 -2.73 -29.78 31.90
C LYS A 48 -2.99 -28.75 30.81
N GLY A 49 -2.40 -27.57 30.93
CA GLY A 49 -2.52 -26.49 29.96
C GLY A 49 -1.25 -26.22 29.15
N TRP A 50 -1.39 -25.55 28.01
CA TRP A 50 -0.28 -24.99 27.23
C TRP A 50 -0.73 -23.76 26.41
N LEU A 51 0.23 -22.92 26.04
CA LEU A 51 0.03 -21.81 25.11
C LEU A 51 0.23 -22.24 23.65
N ALA A 52 -0.62 -21.74 22.76
CA ALA A 52 -0.47 -21.87 21.31
C ALA A 52 -1.00 -20.65 20.55
N ASP A 53 -0.51 -20.43 19.32
CA ASP A 53 -1.04 -19.40 18.41
C ASP A 53 -2.34 -19.82 17.71
N GLY A 54 -2.83 -18.98 16.79
CA GLY A 54 -3.97 -19.28 15.93
C GLY A 54 -3.83 -20.55 15.07
N ASN A 55 -2.59 -20.96 14.75
CA ASN A 55 -2.27 -22.14 13.96
C ASN A 55 -1.96 -23.39 14.82
N ALA A 56 -2.21 -23.31 16.13
CA ALA A 56 -1.90 -24.36 17.12
C ALA A 56 -0.39 -24.67 17.28
N ILE A 57 0.49 -23.75 16.90
CA ILE A 57 1.93 -23.82 17.11
C ILE A 57 2.23 -23.49 18.58
N ARG A 58 2.94 -24.40 19.24
CA ARG A 58 3.32 -24.32 20.66
C ARG A 58 4.73 -23.74 20.82
N LYS A 59 5.00 -23.19 22.00
CA LYS A 59 6.31 -22.72 22.50
C LYS A 59 6.90 -21.51 21.77
N GLN A 60 6.72 -21.37 20.47
CA GLN A 60 7.26 -20.24 19.73
C GLN A 60 6.49 -19.91 18.45
N LEU A 61 6.62 -18.67 18.00
CA LEU A 61 6.16 -18.16 16.71
C LEU A 61 7.23 -17.24 16.11
N THR A 62 7.32 -17.18 14.79
CA THR A 62 8.12 -16.16 14.08
C THR A 62 7.21 -15.29 13.22
N THR A 63 7.42 -13.98 13.27
CA THR A 63 6.73 -13.00 12.41
C THR A 63 7.70 -11.93 11.96
N GLU A 64 7.47 -11.38 10.77
CA GLU A 64 8.22 -10.23 10.27
C GLU A 64 7.58 -8.92 10.73
N VAL A 65 8.42 -7.91 10.97
CA VAL A 65 8.02 -6.53 11.24
C VAL A 65 8.97 -5.59 10.51
N ARG A 66 8.45 -4.54 9.88
CA ARG A 66 9.29 -3.53 9.21
C ARG A 66 9.93 -2.62 10.25
N GLU A 67 11.23 -2.36 10.09
CA GLU A 67 11.98 -1.41 10.91
C GLU A 67 11.29 -0.04 11.02
N GLY A 68 11.49 0.66 12.14
CA GLY A 68 11.05 2.06 12.27
C GLY A 68 10.27 2.34 13.54
N VAL A 69 10.47 3.54 14.08
CA VAL A 69 9.79 4.00 15.29
C VAL A 69 8.29 4.00 15.07
N GLY A 70 7.53 3.33 15.94
CA GLY A 70 6.08 3.25 15.84
C GLY A 70 5.57 2.11 14.95
N SER A 71 6.44 1.37 14.26
CA SER A 71 6.08 0.11 13.60
C SER A 71 5.49 -0.84 14.63
N SER A 72 4.30 -1.38 14.37
CA SER A 72 3.56 -2.19 15.34
C SER A 72 3.00 -3.45 14.72
N GLY A 73 2.71 -4.42 15.56
CA GLY A 73 2.08 -5.68 15.18
C GLY A 73 1.37 -6.30 16.36
N SER A 74 0.69 -7.42 16.09
CA SER A 74 0.05 -8.19 17.13
C SER A 74 0.02 -9.68 16.82
N VAL A 75 0.05 -10.47 17.88
CA VAL A 75 -0.06 -11.93 17.84
C VAL A 75 -1.18 -12.36 18.76
N THR A 76 -2.01 -13.30 18.31
CA THR A 76 -3.06 -13.91 19.14
C THR A 76 -2.58 -15.22 19.72
N LEU A 77 -2.72 -15.36 21.04
CA LEU A 77 -2.42 -16.57 21.78
C LEU A 77 -3.68 -17.16 22.41
N TYR A 78 -3.65 -18.46 22.66
CA TYR A 78 -4.71 -19.22 23.28
C TYR A 78 -4.15 -20.12 24.37
N LEU A 79 -4.89 -20.24 25.47
CA LEU A 79 -4.69 -21.27 26.45
C LEU A 79 -5.49 -22.50 26.04
N ASN A 80 -4.81 -23.63 25.91
CA ASN A 80 -5.41 -24.91 25.58
C ASN A 80 -5.22 -25.89 26.73
N ALA A 81 -6.11 -26.87 26.86
CA ALA A 81 -6.07 -27.86 27.91
C ALA A 81 -6.22 -29.29 27.37
N THR A 82 -5.63 -30.27 28.07
CA THR A 82 -5.62 -31.69 27.65
C THR A 82 -7.00 -32.35 27.68
N LYS A 83 -7.96 -31.76 28.42
CA LYS A 83 -9.36 -32.21 28.51
C LYS A 83 -10.27 -31.02 28.81
N GLN A 84 -11.59 -31.20 28.66
CA GLN A 84 -12.57 -30.17 28.99
C GLN A 84 -12.44 -29.78 30.47
N ALA A 85 -12.52 -28.48 30.75
CA ALA A 85 -12.40 -27.97 32.11
C ALA A 85 -13.61 -28.37 32.95
N GLU A 86 -13.36 -28.98 34.12
CA GLU A 86 -14.43 -29.33 35.07
C GLU A 86 -14.91 -28.10 35.85
N ALA A 87 -14.03 -27.11 36.03
CA ALA A 87 -14.30 -25.80 36.61
C ALA A 87 -13.47 -24.74 35.88
N ALA A 88 -13.90 -23.48 35.96
CA ALA A 88 -13.19 -22.38 35.32
C ALA A 88 -11.76 -22.22 35.89
N SER A 89 -10.81 -21.89 35.03
CA SER A 89 -9.44 -21.51 35.41
C SER A 89 -9.06 -20.18 34.81
N GLU A 90 -8.31 -19.39 35.58
CA GLU A 90 -7.75 -18.12 35.13
C GLU A 90 -6.22 -18.23 35.11
N VAL A 91 -5.62 -17.80 34.01
CA VAL A 91 -4.17 -17.84 33.80
C VAL A 91 -3.69 -16.46 33.36
N SER A 92 -2.73 -15.89 34.06
CA SER A 92 -2.10 -14.62 33.68
C SER A 92 -1.02 -14.85 32.62
N LEU A 93 -0.77 -13.83 31.80
CA LEU A 93 0.34 -13.78 30.86
C LEU A 93 1.30 -12.66 31.28
N THR A 94 2.53 -13.00 31.61
CA THR A 94 3.55 -12.07 32.10
C THR A 94 4.78 -12.07 31.20
N TYR A 95 5.53 -10.98 31.23
CA TYR A 95 6.80 -10.84 30.53
C TYR A 95 7.91 -11.51 31.36
N ASP A 96 8.69 -12.41 30.77
CA ASP A 96 9.72 -13.17 31.49
C ASP A 96 11.00 -13.38 30.66
N THR A 97 12.03 -12.58 30.93
CA THR A 97 13.32 -12.65 30.22
C THR A 97 14.10 -13.95 30.47
N ASP A 98 13.85 -14.66 31.58
CA ASP A 98 14.58 -15.89 31.90
C ASP A 98 14.31 -16.98 30.84
N LEU A 99 13.14 -16.96 30.19
CA LEU A 99 12.82 -17.85 29.07
C LEU A 99 13.73 -17.62 27.86
N LEU A 100 14.05 -16.36 27.57
CA LEU A 100 14.93 -16.01 26.47
C LEU A 100 16.38 -16.36 26.79
N ASP A 101 16.83 -16.11 28.01
CA ASP A 101 18.18 -16.45 28.46
C ASP A 101 18.42 -17.96 28.36
N ALA A 102 17.48 -18.78 28.84
CA ALA A 102 17.56 -20.23 28.74
C ALA A 102 17.53 -20.70 27.27
N TYR A 103 16.73 -20.05 26.41
CA TYR A 103 16.69 -20.37 24.99
C TYR A 103 18.01 -20.04 24.29
N ASN A 104 18.58 -18.85 24.54
CA ASN A 104 19.84 -18.41 23.99
C ASN A 104 20.99 -19.34 24.43
N GLU A 105 21.06 -19.69 25.71
CA GLU A 105 22.06 -20.64 26.24
C GLU A 105 21.95 -22.02 25.58
N MET A 106 20.72 -22.55 25.48
CA MET A 106 20.48 -23.87 24.88
C MET A 106 20.83 -23.93 23.39
N THR A 107 20.59 -22.84 22.65
CA THR A 107 20.70 -22.80 21.19
C THR A 107 22.02 -22.19 20.69
N GLY A 108 22.78 -21.53 21.56
CA GLY A 108 23.97 -20.77 21.20
C GLY A 108 23.67 -19.45 20.47
N ASN A 109 22.43 -18.97 20.55
CA ASN A 109 22.02 -17.69 19.99
C ASN A 109 22.25 -16.54 20.98
N ALA A 110 22.13 -15.31 20.49
CA ALA A 110 22.23 -14.08 21.28
C ALA A 110 21.09 -13.13 20.90
N TYR A 111 19.85 -13.63 20.88
CA TYR A 111 18.70 -12.78 20.57
C TYR A 111 18.44 -11.79 21.70
N GLU A 112 18.07 -10.57 21.34
CA GLU A 112 17.71 -9.51 22.29
C GLU A 112 16.22 -9.54 22.58
N ALA A 113 15.85 -9.26 23.84
CA ALA A 113 14.45 -9.15 24.22
C ALA A 113 13.88 -7.80 23.76
N LEU A 114 12.66 -7.79 23.21
CA LEU A 114 11.96 -6.52 22.94
C LEU A 114 11.61 -5.86 24.29
N PRO A 115 11.95 -4.59 24.53
CA PRO A 115 11.70 -3.94 25.82
C PRO A 115 10.23 -4.05 26.27
N GLN A 116 9.98 -4.32 27.56
CA GLN A 116 8.63 -4.58 28.06
C GLN A 116 7.68 -3.39 27.83
N GLU A 117 8.20 -2.17 27.87
CA GLU A 117 7.49 -0.91 27.57
C GLU A 117 6.98 -0.81 26.13
N ALA A 118 7.54 -1.61 25.20
CA ALA A 118 7.05 -1.72 23.83
C ALA A 118 5.75 -2.54 23.73
N LEU A 119 5.35 -3.22 24.82
CA LEU A 119 4.22 -4.14 24.84
C LEU A 119 2.99 -3.54 25.53
N GLN A 120 1.82 -3.92 25.02
CA GLN A 120 0.53 -3.70 25.71
C GLN A 120 0.10 -5.00 26.43
N LEU A 121 0.81 -5.34 27.51
CA LEU A 121 0.65 -6.63 28.20
C LEU A 121 -0.04 -6.53 29.59
N SER A 122 -0.23 -5.32 30.14
CA SER A 122 -0.72 -5.16 31.52
C SER A 122 -2.12 -5.75 31.73
N GLY A 123 -2.23 -6.73 32.62
CA GLY A 123 -3.50 -7.30 33.07
C GLY A 123 -4.13 -8.33 32.12
N GLN A 124 -3.36 -8.86 31.16
CA GLN A 124 -3.88 -9.86 30.23
C GLN A 124 -3.98 -11.23 30.90
N THR A 125 -5.20 -11.77 30.96
CA THR A 125 -5.49 -13.10 31.47
C THR A 125 -6.26 -13.92 30.44
N PHE A 126 -6.04 -15.23 30.46
CA PHE A 126 -6.87 -16.21 29.78
C PHE A 126 -7.94 -16.70 30.74
N SER A 127 -9.20 -16.70 30.29
CA SER A 127 -10.28 -17.43 30.97
C SER A 127 -10.55 -18.75 30.24
N LEU A 128 -10.34 -19.86 30.94
CA LEU A 128 -10.75 -21.19 30.48
C LEU A 128 -12.04 -21.58 31.20
N GLU A 129 -13.18 -21.40 30.53
CA GLU A 129 -14.49 -21.69 31.08
C GLU A 129 -14.74 -23.19 31.30
N ALA A 130 -15.58 -23.53 32.28
CA ALA A 130 -16.04 -24.89 32.49
C ALA A 130 -16.70 -25.46 31.22
N GLY A 131 -16.39 -26.71 30.87
CA GLY A 131 -16.82 -27.38 29.64
C GLY A 131 -15.94 -27.08 28.41
N SER A 132 -15.01 -26.13 28.49
CA SER A 132 -14.13 -25.74 27.37
C SER A 132 -12.77 -26.44 27.42
N GLN A 133 -12.17 -26.67 26.26
CA GLN A 133 -10.77 -27.15 26.11
C GLN A 133 -9.81 -26.04 25.66
N ARG A 134 -10.33 -24.87 25.34
CA ARG A 134 -9.59 -23.72 24.82
C ARG A 134 -10.23 -22.44 25.32
N SER A 135 -9.42 -21.45 25.68
CA SER A 135 -9.87 -20.11 26.04
C SER A 135 -10.26 -19.28 24.81
N GLU A 136 -10.88 -18.13 25.03
CA GLU A 136 -10.84 -17.03 24.07
C GLU A 136 -9.39 -16.57 23.82
N SER A 137 -9.16 -15.84 22.72
CA SER A 137 -7.84 -15.32 22.37
C SER A 137 -7.41 -14.15 23.25
N VAL A 138 -6.13 -14.12 23.60
CA VAL A 138 -5.43 -12.95 24.15
C VAL A 138 -4.56 -12.35 23.05
N THR A 139 -4.67 -11.04 22.81
CA THR A 139 -3.90 -10.34 21.77
C THR A 139 -2.70 -9.66 22.39
N VAL A 140 -1.49 -10.09 22.02
CA VAL A 140 -0.23 -9.45 22.40
C VAL A 140 0.15 -8.44 21.33
N SER A 141 0.00 -7.15 21.62
CA SER A 141 0.39 -6.06 20.73
C SER A 141 1.75 -5.48 21.13
N TYR A 142 2.55 -5.11 20.13
CA TYR A 142 3.89 -4.53 20.31
C TYR A 142 4.13 -3.36 19.35
N THR A 143 5.02 -2.45 19.75
CA THR A 143 5.45 -1.30 18.94
C THR A 143 6.97 -1.12 19.04
N LEU A 144 7.67 -1.13 17.91
CA LEU A 144 9.12 -0.91 17.85
C LEU A 144 9.49 0.53 18.23
N THR A 145 10.64 0.68 18.87
CA THR A 145 11.29 1.95 19.18
C THR A 145 12.42 2.23 18.18
N ALA A 146 13.22 3.26 18.42
CA ALA A 146 14.37 3.58 17.58
C ALA A 146 15.54 2.60 17.75
N GLU A 147 15.46 1.68 18.73
CA GLU A 147 16.55 0.77 19.07
C GLU A 147 16.49 -0.54 18.26
N GLN A 148 15.33 -0.89 17.69
CA GLN A 148 15.18 -2.09 16.88
C GLN A 148 15.60 -1.83 15.44
N SER A 149 16.63 -2.55 14.99
CA SER A 149 17.22 -2.36 13.65
C SER A 149 16.92 -3.52 12.70
N ALA A 150 16.92 -3.22 11.40
CA ALA A 150 16.75 -4.21 10.34
C ALA A 150 17.82 -5.32 10.39
N ASP A 151 17.46 -6.47 9.84
CA ASP A 151 18.24 -7.72 9.81
C ASP A 151 18.55 -8.32 11.19
N GLN A 152 17.92 -7.79 12.26
CA GLN A 152 17.98 -8.36 13.60
C GLN A 152 16.68 -9.08 13.97
N THR A 153 16.78 -10.00 14.93
CA THR A 153 15.61 -10.68 15.50
C THR A 153 15.51 -10.33 16.97
N TYR A 154 14.39 -9.73 17.35
CA TYR A 154 14.04 -9.45 18.74
C TYR A 154 13.01 -10.46 19.23
N VAL A 155 12.99 -10.75 20.52
CA VAL A 155 12.08 -11.77 21.09
C VAL A 155 11.19 -11.16 22.15
N ILE A 156 9.89 -11.47 22.10
CA ILE A 156 8.96 -11.21 23.20
C ILE A 156 8.83 -12.52 24.00
N PRO A 157 9.47 -12.63 25.18
CA PRO A 157 9.33 -13.80 26.01
C PRO A 157 8.18 -13.67 27.01
N LEU A 158 7.26 -14.63 26.98
CA LEU A 158 6.03 -14.62 27.76
C LEU A 158 5.90 -15.89 28.59
N ARG A 159 5.44 -15.75 29.84
CA ARG A 159 5.11 -16.86 30.72
C ARG A 159 3.64 -16.82 31.13
N ALA A 160 3.00 -17.98 31.06
CA ALA A 160 1.68 -18.21 31.62
C ALA A 160 1.78 -18.71 33.07
N GLU A 161 0.98 -18.12 33.97
CA GLU A 161 0.90 -18.53 35.37
C GLU A 161 -0.56 -18.74 35.78
N VAL A 162 -0.83 -19.85 36.48
CA VAL A 162 -2.19 -20.14 36.95
C VAL A 162 -2.51 -19.21 38.11
N VAL A 163 -3.52 -18.36 37.93
CA VAL A 163 -4.04 -17.45 38.96
C VAL A 163 -5.07 -18.16 39.83
N SER A 164 -5.97 -18.92 39.21
CA SER A 164 -7.00 -19.69 39.90
C SER A 164 -7.50 -20.88 39.08
N GLY A 165 -8.17 -21.82 39.75
CA GLY A 165 -8.79 -22.99 39.12
C GLY A 165 -7.93 -24.26 39.13
N PRO A 166 -8.46 -25.38 38.58
CA PRO A 166 -7.82 -26.69 38.63
C PRO A 166 -6.76 -26.95 37.53
N LEU A 167 -6.59 -26.03 36.58
CA LEU A 167 -5.61 -26.20 35.50
C LEU A 167 -4.19 -26.16 36.08
N GLU A 168 -3.34 -27.07 35.60
CA GLU A 168 -1.90 -27.04 35.90
C GLU A 168 -1.09 -26.77 34.62
N LEU A 169 -0.04 -25.95 34.73
CA LEU A 169 0.94 -25.73 33.67
C LEU A 169 2.26 -26.42 34.04
N ASN A 170 2.85 -27.13 33.09
CA ASN A 170 4.23 -27.61 33.25
C ASN A 170 5.20 -26.47 32.89
N ALA A 171 6.39 -26.45 33.49
CA ALA A 171 7.37 -25.39 33.26
C ALA A 171 7.74 -25.22 31.77
N GLU A 172 7.79 -26.31 31.00
CA GLU A 172 8.07 -26.30 29.55
C GLU A 172 6.90 -25.80 28.68
N ASP A 173 5.67 -25.83 29.21
CA ASP A 173 4.44 -25.51 28.50
C ASP A 173 3.86 -24.14 28.89
N ALA A 174 4.40 -23.56 29.96
CA ALA A 174 4.08 -22.23 30.44
C ALA A 174 4.77 -21.12 29.64
N GLY A 175 5.88 -21.41 28.96
CA GLY A 175 6.65 -20.43 28.20
C GLY A 175 6.22 -20.31 26.73
N TYR A 176 6.27 -19.09 26.20
CA TYR A 176 6.08 -18.80 24.78
C TYR A 176 7.02 -17.69 24.30
N LEU A 177 7.74 -17.92 23.20
CA LEU A 177 8.65 -16.95 22.59
C LEU A 177 8.12 -16.47 21.24
N ILE A 178 7.94 -15.15 21.08
CA ILE A 178 7.57 -14.56 19.79
C ILE A 178 8.82 -13.93 19.17
N PHE A 179 9.31 -14.49 18.08
CA PHE A 179 10.46 -13.99 17.32
C PHE A 179 10.00 -12.96 16.29
N LEU A 180 10.46 -11.74 16.46
CA LEU A 180 10.22 -10.61 15.58
C LEU A 180 11.42 -10.44 14.66
N GLN A 181 11.31 -10.90 13.42
CA GLN A 181 12.31 -10.61 12.40
C GLN A 181 12.10 -9.17 11.91
N VAL A 182 13.00 -8.27 12.30
CA VAL A 182 12.96 -6.88 11.87
C VAL A 182 13.60 -6.81 10.49
N VAL A 183 12.80 -6.50 9.49
CA VAL A 183 13.25 -6.37 8.09
C VAL A 183 13.39 -4.90 7.73
N GLU A 184 14.24 -4.61 6.75
CA GLU A 184 14.39 -3.25 6.23
C GLU A 184 13.02 -2.65 5.89
N ASN A 185 12.76 -1.47 6.43
CA ASN A 185 11.58 -0.73 6.03
C ASN A 185 11.94 0.07 4.78
N PRO A 186 11.39 -0.27 3.60
CA PRO A 186 11.64 0.49 2.39
C PRO A 186 11.13 1.94 2.46
N GLY A 187 10.48 2.33 3.56
CA GLY A 187 9.79 3.60 3.75
C GLY A 187 8.37 3.53 3.20
N ASP A 188 7.59 4.54 3.53
CA ASP A 188 6.26 4.74 2.96
C ASP A 188 6.02 6.24 2.73
N CYS A 189 4.96 6.58 1.99
CA CYS A 189 4.59 7.96 1.73
C CYS A 189 3.58 8.52 2.75
N ASN A 190 3.20 7.78 3.80
CA ASN A 190 2.19 8.25 4.74
C ASN A 190 2.77 9.27 5.72
N LYS A 191 2.42 10.53 5.49
CA LYS A 191 2.84 11.70 6.28
C LYS A 191 1.82 12.08 7.37
N GLY A 192 0.78 11.27 7.57
CA GLY A 192 -0.31 11.49 8.53
C GLY A 192 -1.61 11.95 7.87
N ALA A 193 -2.74 11.71 8.54
CA ALA A 193 -4.07 11.92 7.97
C ALA A 193 -4.40 13.38 7.63
N ASP A 194 -3.80 14.35 8.35
CA ASP A 194 -3.97 15.80 8.10
C ASP A 194 -2.85 16.39 7.23
N ALA A 195 -1.86 15.59 6.83
CA ALA A 195 -0.77 16.09 5.98
C ALA A 195 -1.26 16.31 4.55
N ALA A 196 -0.69 17.33 3.88
CA ALA A 196 -0.95 17.55 2.47
C ALA A 196 -0.41 16.37 1.63
N LYS A 197 -1.15 15.97 0.60
CA LYS A 197 -0.77 14.96 -0.38
C LYS A 197 -0.14 15.59 -1.61
N VAL A 198 0.96 15.01 -2.11
CA VAL A 198 1.66 15.48 -3.31
C VAL A 198 1.51 14.45 -4.42
N PHE A 199 0.87 14.87 -5.51
CA PHE A 199 0.65 14.09 -6.73
C PHE A 199 1.68 14.52 -7.77
N TYR A 200 2.33 13.55 -8.40
CA TYR A 200 3.19 13.80 -9.55
C TYR A 200 2.48 13.45 -10.85
N VAL A 201 2.26 14.43 -11.71
CA VAL A 201 1.79 14.22 -13.09
C VAL A 201 3.01 14.08 -13.99
N MET A 202 3.32 12.84 -14.35
CA MET A 202 4.58 12.45 -14.97
C MET A 202 4.47 12.36 -16.48
N GLU A 203 5.33 13.09 -17.20
CA GLU A 203 5.55 12.91 -18.63
C GLU A 203 6.18 11.53 -18.91
N THR A 204 5.30 10.56 -19.15
CA THR A 204 5.65 9.12 -19.26
C THR A 204 6.56 8.82 -20.45
N ASN A 205 6.54 9.70 -21.45
CA ASN A 205 7.41 9.59 -22.61
C ASN A 205 8.88 9.81 -22.25
N ASP A 206 9.18 10.55 -21.18
CA ASP A 206 10.54 11.00 -20.85
C ASP A 206 11.04 10.48 -19.51
N VAL A 207 10.14 10.26 -18.53
CA VAL A 207 10.51 10.03 -17.13
C VAL A 207 10.14 8.63 -16.66
N ASN A 208 11.05 8.00 -15.91
CA ASN A 208 10.81 6.73 -15.22
C ASN A 208 10.07 6.97 -13.88
N PRO A 209 8.93 6.31 -13.60
CA PRO A 209 8.17 6.51 -12.36
C PRO A 209 8.96 6.16 -11.09
N LEU A 210 9.98 5.28 -11.18
CA LEU A 210 10.84 4.94 -10.04
C LEU A 210 11.57 6.15 -9.45
N ASN A 211 11.69 7.26 -10.19
CA ASN A 211 12.21 8.52 -9.65
C ASN A 211 11.41 9.02 -8.44
N MET A 212 10.14 8.64 -8.26
CA MET A 212 9.38 9.02 -7.05
C MET A 212 9.97 8.42 -5.77
N LEU A 213 10.73 7.33 -5.89
CA LEU A 213 11.46 6.71 -4.78
C LEU A 213 12.76 7.45 -4.44
N SER A 214 13.14 8.43 -5.24
CA SER A 214 14.35 9.24 -5.01
C SER A 214 14.11 10.39 -4.06
N PHE A 215 12.86 10.75 -3.73
CA PHE A 215 12.53 11.97 -2.98
C PHE A 215 11.94 11.64 -1.61
N ARG A 216 12.70 11.91 -0.55
CA ARG A 216 12.30 11.64 0.84
C ARG A 216 12.40 12.89 1.71
N LEU A 217 11.59 12.94 2.75
CA LEU A 217 11.77 13.91 3.83
C LEU A 217 12.95 13.46 4.71
N ALA A 218 13.83 14.40 5.07
CA ALA A 218 15.12 14.08 5.67
C ALA A 218 14.99 13.38 7.04
N ASP A 219 14.07 13.84 7.89
CA ASP A 219 13.98 13.39 9.28
C ASP A 219 13.06 12.16 9.40
N SER A 220 11.85 12.23 8.83
CA SER A 220 10.86 11.17 8.89
C SER A 220 11.12 10.02 7.90
N ARG A 221 12.01 10.23 6.93
CA ARG A 221 12.34 9.28 5.84
C ARG A 221 11.16 8.93 4.93
N LYS A 222 10.02 9.61 5.10
CA LYS A 222 8.81 9.38 4.29
C LYS A 222 9.02 9.87 2.87
N TYR A 223 8.44 9.17 1.90
CA TYR A 223 8.47 9.63 0.51
C TYR A 223 7.62 10.89 0.34
N LEU A 224 8.15 11.84 -0.43
CA LEU A 224 7.46 13.10 -0.72
C LEU A 224 6.13 12.86 -1.44
N PHE A 225 6.16 12.02 -2.49
CA PHE A 225 5.01 11.80 -3.36
C PHE A 225 4.07 10.75 -2.79
N ASP A 226 2.77 11.06 -2.82
CA ASP A 226 1.68 10.17 -2.42
C ASP A 226 1.05 9.46 -3.62
N ALA A 227 1.22 10.02 -4.82
CA ALA A 227 0.71 9.42 -6.04
C ALA A 227 1.48 9.86 -7.29
N VAL A 228 1.39 9.03 -8.32
CA VAL A 228 1.87 9.30 -9.67
C VAL A 228 0.76 9.11 -10.70
N VAL A 229 0.64 10.05 -11.63
CA VAL A 229 -0.18 9.93 -12.84
C VAL A 229 0.75 9.61 -14.01
N LEU A 230 0.51 8.47 -14.67
CA LEU A 230 1.17 8.12 -15.93
C LEU A 230 0.57 8.98 -17.04
N PHE A 231 1.14 10.16 -17.27
CA PHE A 231 0.65 11.14 -18.24
C PHE A 231 1.36 11.00 -19.60
N SER A 232 0.65 10.73 -20.69
CA SER A 232 -0.69 10.14 -20.70
C SER A 232 -0.82 9.08 -21.79
N ASP A 233 -1.78 8.20 -21.57
CA ASP A 233 -2.38 7.39 -22.63
C ASP A 233 -3.60 8.12 -23.19
N ASN A 234 -4.15 7.63 -24.31
CA ASN A 234 -5.08 8.43 -25.08
C ASN A 234 -6.41 7.76 -25.43
N ILE A 235 -7.41 8.60 -25.65
CA ILE A 235 -8.72 8.23 -26.19
C ILE A 235 -8.67 8.37 -27.70
N VAL A 236 -8.83 7.26 -28.42
CA VAL A 236 -8.74 7.22 -29.87
C VAL A 236 -10.01 6.62 -30.46
N LEU A 237 -10.55 7.27 -31.49
CA LEU A 237 -11.51 6.67 -32.40
C LEU A 237 -10.86 6.48 -33.76
N ASP A 238 -10.73 5.23 -34.18
CA ASP A 238 -10.22 4.88 -35.51
C ASP A 238 -11.06 3.76 -36.15
N HIS A 239 -10.53 3.16 -37.21
CA HIS A 239 -11.15 2.04 -37.92
C HIS A 239 -11.44 0.79 -37.07
N THR A 240 -10.79 0.63 -35.92
CA THR A 240 -11.03 -0.47 -34.97
C THR A 240 -12.10 -0.13 -33.93
N GLY A 241 -12.50 1.15 -33.86
CA GLY A 241 -13.47 1.68 -32.91
C GLY A 241 -12.83 2.53 -31.82
N LEU A 242 -13.63 2.86 -30.80
CA LEU A 242 -13.18 3.62 -29.63
C LEU A 242 -12.31 2.75 -28.73
N HIS A 243 -11.07 3.18 -28.44
CA HIS A 243 -10.15 2.41 -27.60
C HIS A 243 -9.15 3.31 -26.86
N ALA A 244 -8.42 2.68 -25.94
CA ALA A 244 -7.28 3.23 -25.20
C ALA A 244 -6.06 2.30 -25.35
N LEU A 245 -4.99 2.55 -24.59
CA LEU A 245 -3.68 1.89 -24.63
C LEU A 245 -2.97 2.03 -25.98
N VAL A 246 -2.84 3.26 -26.45
CA VAL A 246 -2.16 3.58 -27.71
C VAL A 246 -0.74 4.09 -27.50
N ASN A 247 -0.43 4.65 -26.32
CA ASN A 247 0.91 5.12 -26.02
C ASN A 247 1.85 3.95 -25.68
N ASP A 248 2.89 3.75 -26.48
CA ASP A 248 3.89 2.68 -26.30
C ASP A 248 4.62 2.76 -24.96
N ASN A 249 4.95 3.95 -24.46
CA ASN A 249 5.64 4.13 -23.19
C ASN A 249 4.73 3.75 -22.01
N VAL A 250 3.45 4.16 -22.07
CA VAL A 250 2.48 3.75 -21.04
C VAL A 250 2.29 2.24 -21.07
N ARG A 251 2.07 1.65 -22.25
CA ARG A 251 1.95 0.18 -22.39
C ARG A 251 3.18 -0.55 -21.87
N TYR A 252 4.37 -0.04 -22.13
CA TYR A 252 5.60 -0.64 -21.64
C TYR A 252 5.63 -0.67 -20.10
N LEU A 253 5.31 0.45 -19.44
CA LEU A 253 5.26 0.51 -17.98
C LEU A 253 4.20 -0.43 -17.39
N LEU A 254 3.01 -0.47 -17.99
CA LEU A 254 1.93 -1.36 -17.55
C LEU A 254 2.31 -2.84 -17.69
N ASN A 255 2.88 -3.23 -18.84
CA ASN A 255 3.35 -4.61 -19.08
C ASN A 255 4.52 -5.02 -18.19
N ASN A 256 5.26 -4.06 -17.62
CA ASN A 256 6.39 -4.29 -16.72
C ASN A 256 6.10 -3.77 -15.30
N ARG A 257 4.82 -3.79 -14.86
CA ARG A 257 4.39 -3.19 -13.59
C ARG A 257 5.20 -3.65 -12.38
N GLU A 258 5.60 -4.92 -12.33
CA GLU A 258 6.36 -5.47 -11.20
C GLU A 258 7.70 -4.76 -10.99
N LYS A 259 8.29 -4.26 -12.09
CA LYS A 259 9.54 -3.49 -12.03
C LYS A 259 9.28 -2.01 -11.76
N TYR A 260 8.29 -1.40 -12.42
CA TYR A 260 8.19 0.06 -12.47
C TYR A 260 7.07 0.67 -11.62
N LEU A 261 6.04 -0.09 -11.24
CA LEU A 261 4.84 0.43 -10.57
C LEU A 261 4.62 -0.20 -9.19
N ALA A 262 4.75 -1.52 -9.08
CA ALA A 262 4.59 -2.25 -7.82
C ALA A 262 5.49 -1.69 -6.69
N PRO A 263 6.78 -1.34 -6.93
CA PRO A 263 7.61 -0.76 -5.88
C PRO A 263 7.09 0.56 -5.29
N LEU A 264 6.35 1.36 -6.08
CA LEU A 264 5.70 2.58 -5.59
C LEU A 264 4.49 2.23 -4.72
N GLN A 265 3.64 1.31 -5.18
CA GLN A 265 2.44 0.88 -4.46
C GLN A 265 2.77 0.18 -3.15
N GLU A 266 3.84 -0.61 -3.09
CA GLU A 266 4.36 -1.24 -1.87
C GLU A 266 4.83 -0.24 -0.79
N ARG A 267 5.10 1.00 -1.20
CA ARG A 267 5.44 2.15 -0.34
C ARG A 267 4.24 3.07 -0.08
N GLY A 268 3.03 2.62 -0.45
CA GLY A 268 1.77 3.31 -0.22
C GLY A 268 1.38 4.34 -1.27
N MET A 269 2.18 4.55 -2.32
CA MET A 269 1.86 5.51 -3.37
C MET A 269 0.76 4.97 -4.28
N LYS A 270 -0.14 5.85 -4.72
CA LYS A 270 -1.15 5.51 -5.72
C LYS A 270 -0.64 5.71 -7.14
N VAL A 271 -1.06 4.87 -8.08
CA VAL A 271 -0.70 4.95 -9.50
C VAL A 271 -1.96 5.10 -10.35
N TYR A 272 -2.04 6.21 -11.08
CA TYR A 272 -3.19 6.54 -11.93
C TYR A 272 -2.84 6.52 -13.41
N LEU A 273 -3.78 6.07 -14.24
CA LEU A 273 -3.69 6.23 -15.69
C LEU A 273 -4.15 7.63 -16.09
N GLY A 274 -3.27 8.40 -16.74
CA GLY A 274 -3.67 9.66 -17.37
C GLY A 274 -4.33 9.42 -18.72
N MET A 275 -5.48 10.02 -18.95
CA MET A 275 -6.26 9.89 -20.18
C MET A 275 -6.50 11.25 -20.84
N THR A 276 -5.97 11.42 -22.05
CA THR A 276 -6.17 12.59 -22.91
C THR A 276 -6.78 12.19 -24.26
N PRO A 277 -7.65 12.99 -24.87
CA PRO A 277 -8.02 12.80 -26.28
C PRO A 277 -6.81 12.86 -27.24
N TYR A 278 -6.90 12.20 -28.41
CA TYR A 278 -5.78 12.07 -29.37
C TYR A 278 -6.07 12.66 -30.76
N HIS A 279 -6.51 13.91 -30.85
CA HIS A 279 -6.80 14.56 -32.15
C HIS A 279 -7.77 13.78 -33.04
N THR A 280 -8.65 12.98 -32.43
CA THR A 280 -9.80 12.32 -33.08
C THR A 280 -11.10 12.92 -32.56
N HIS A 281 -12.24 12.55 -33.15
CA HIS A 281 -13.55 13.01 -32.68
C HIS A 281 -13.85 12.53 -31.26
N ALA A 282 -13.34 11.37 -30.87
CA ALA A 282 -13.53 10.86 -29.53
C ALA A 282 -12.73 11.68 -28.51
N GLY A 283 -13.46 12.26 -27.57
CA GLY A 283 -12.92 12.96 -26.42
C GLY A 283 -13.84 12.83 -25.22
N LEU A 284 -13.33 13.21 -24.05
CA LEU A 284 -14.05 13.12 -22.77
C LEU A 284 -15.41 13.82 -22.84
N SER A 285 -15.45 14.98 -23.51
CA SER A 285 -16.60 15.87 -23.58
C SER A 285 -17.50 15.66 -24.81
N THR A 286 -17.38 14.53 -25.51
CA THR A 286 -18.14 14.27 -26.77
C THR A 286 -18.93 12.96 -26.74
N MET A 287 -18.69 12.07 -25.78
CA MET A 287 -19.34 10.75 -25.78
C MET A 287 -20.81 10.83 -25.37
N LEU A 288 -21.68 10.15 -26.12
CA LEU A 288 -23.04 9.84 -25.64
C LEU A 288 -22.97 8.78 -24.53
N PRO A 289 -24.00 8.69 -23.65
CA PRO A 289 -23.99 7.81 -22.49
C PRO A 289 -23.56 6.36 -22.74
N ALA A 290 -24.09 5.70 -23.77
CA ALA A 290 -23.73 4.31 -24.09
C ALA A 290 -22.26 4.14 -24.49
N THR A 291 -21.70 5.14 -25.16
CA THR A 291 -20.28 5.20 -25.56
C THR A 291 -19.39 5.42 -24.35
N ALA A 292 -19.79 6.34 -23.46
CA ALA A 292 -19.07 6.61 -22.22
C ALA A 292 -19.08 5.38 -21.29
N ASP A 293 -20.21 4.68 -21.16
CA ASP A 293 -20.29 3.42 -20.41
C ASP A 293 -19.40 2.32 -21.00
N TYR A 294 -19.31 2.25 -22.33
CA TYR A 294 -18.40 1.33 -23.00
C TYR A 294 -16.94 1.68 -22.72
N PHE A 295 -16.58 2.96 -22.79
CA PHE A 295 -15.21 3.40 -22.51
C PHE A 295 -14.82 3.23 -21.05
N ALA A 296 -15.73 3.56 -20.11
CA ALA A 296 -15.53 3.30 -18.69
C ALA A 296 -15.23 1.82 -18.42
N ARG A 297 -15.93 0.88 -19.08
CA ARG A 297 -15.63 -0.55 -18.98
C ARG A 297 -14.21 -0.90 -19.46
N GLN A 298 -13.73 -0.26 -20.52
CA GLN A 298 -12.33 -0.44 -20.96
C GLN A 298 -11.36 0.05 -19.88
N LEU A 299 -11.57 1.25 -19.33
CA LEU A 299 -10.75 1.79 -18.24
C LEU A 299 -10.74 0.86 -17.02
N LYS A 300 -11.91 0.31 -16.64
CA LYS A 300 -11.99 -0.68 -15.56
C LYS A 300 -11.15 -1.92 -15.86
N ILE A 301 -11.24 -2.48 -17.07
CA ILE A 301 -10.43 -3.64 -17.47
C ILE A 301 -8.94 -3.33 -17.37
N ILE A 302 -8.51 -2.15 -17.83
CA ILE A 302 -7.11 -1.73 -17.75
C ILE A 302 -6.66 -1.62 -16.28
N CYS A 303 -7.42 -0.89 -15.46
CA CYS A 303 -7.09 -0.72 -14.05
C CYS A 303 -7.15 -2.04 -13.27
N ASP A 304 -8.08 -2.96 -13.57
CA ASP A 304 -8.15 -4.30 -12.98
C ASP A 304 -6.93 -5.14 -13.38
N THR A 305 -6.55 -5.11 -14.67
CA THR A 305 -5.44 -5.91 -15.21
C THR A 305 -4.09 -5.48 -14.62
N TYR A 306 -3.87 -4.17 -14.49
CA TYR A 306 -2.59 -3.62 -14.04
C TYR A 306 -2.60 -3.15 -12.59
N SER A 307 -3.69 -3.41 -11.86
CA SER A 307 -3.89 -3.01 -10.46
C SER A 307 -3.64 -1.52 -10.23
N LEU A 308 -4.21 -0.67 -11.09
CA LEU A 308 -4.12 0.79 -10.96
C LEU A 308 -5.15 1.32 -9.96
N ASP A 309 -4.80 2.43 -9.32
CA ASP A 309 -5.59 3.04 -8.25
C ASP A 309 -6.70 3.97 -8.77
N GLY A 310 -6.74 4.24 -10.08
CA GLY A 310 -7.73 5.11 -10.69
C GLY A 310 -7.30 5.76 -12.00
N VAL A 311 -8.05 6.79 -12.40
CA VAL A 311 -7.89 7.47 -13.69
C VAL A 311 -7.86 8.99 -13.50
N PHE A 312 -6.92 9.64 -14.17
CA PHE A 312 -6.81 11.08 -14.30
C PHE A 312 -7.31 11.50 -15.69
N PHE A 313 -8.25 12.44 -15.73
CA PHE A 313 -8.90 12.89 -16.95
C PHE A 313 -8.50 14.31 -17.31
N ASP A 314 -8.06 14.48 -18.55
CA ASP A 314 -7.62 15.75 -19.13
C ASP A 314 -8.30 15.98 -20.50
N ASP A 315 -9.14 17.02 -20.58
CA ASP A 315 -9.96 17.34 -21.76
C ASP A 315 -9.25 18.32 -22.70
N GLU A 316 -8.12 17.86 -23.23
CA GLU A 316 -7.37 18.55 -24.28
C GLU A 316 -7.34 17.75 -25.58
N TYR A 317 -6.99 18.39 -26.70
CA TYR A 317 -6.65 17.72 -27.96
C TYR A 317 -7.75 16.95 -28.69
N THR A 318 -9.03 17.09 -28.33
CA THR A 318 -10.12 16.55 -29.17
C THR A 318 -10.18 17.31 -30.50
N SER A 319 -10.43 16.60 -31.61
CA SER A 319 -10.63 17.22 -32.94
C SER A 319 -11.96 16.77 -33.52
N LEU A 320 -12.96 17.65 -33.47
CA LEU A 320 -14.29 17.35 -34.01
C LEU A 320 -14.25 17.18 -35.53
N GLU A 321 -15.06 16.26 -36.01
CA GLU A 321 -15.37 16.05 -37.43
C GLU A 321 -16.70 16.74 -37.75
N ASP A 322 -16.85 17.23 -38.98
CA ASP A 322 -18.07 17.92 -39.44
C ASP A 322 -19.32 17.06 -39.30
N THR A 323 -19.19 15.76 -39.56
CA THR A 323 -20.26 14.77 -39.35
C THR A 323 -19.90 13.93 -38.13
N PRO A 324 -20.64 14.03 -37.02
CA PRO A 324 -20.32 13.30 -35.80
C PRO A 324 -20.45 11.79 -36.01
N PRO A 325 -19.43 10.99 -35.65
CA PRO A 325 -19.52 9.55 -35.64
C PRO A 325 -20.66 9.07 -34.74
N THR A 326 -21.20 7.87 -35.04
CA THR A 326 -22.27 7.28 -34.24
C THR A 326 -21.80 7.08 -32.79
N GLY A 327 -22.60 7.53 -31.83
CA GLY A 327 -22.27 7.44 -30.41
C GLY A 327 -21.58 8.69 -29.84
N PHE A 328 -21.39 9.74 -30.64
CA PHE A 328 -20.76 10.98 -30.22
C PHE A 328 -21.64 12.21 -30.52
N LEU A 329 -21.44 13.27 -29.73
CA LEU A 329 -22.00 14.60 -29.93
C LEU A 329 -21.15 15.37 -30.93
N GLY A 330 -21.78 16.16 -31.80
CA GLY A 330 -21.07 17.04 -32.74
C GLY A 330 -20.50 18.33 -32.12
N ALA A 331 -20.52 18.45 -30.81
CA ALA A 331 -20.01 19.59 -30.07
C ALA A 331 -19.57 19.15 -28.68
N TYR A 332 -18.64 19.92 -28.10
CA TYR A 332 -18.20 19.73 -26.73
C TYR A 332 -19.34 19.96 -25.72
N SER A 333 -19.42 19.09 -24.72
CA SER A 333 -20.38 19.18 -23.61
C SER A 333 -19.73 18.82 -22.29
N LYS A 334 -19.89 19.71 -21.31
CA LYS A 334 -19.51 19.44 -19.91
C LYS A 334 -20.34 18.32 -19.29
N GLU A 335 -21.61 18.20 -19.67
CA GLU A 335 -22.48 17.10 -19.23
C GLU A 335 -21.97 15.75 -19.74
N ALA A 336 -21.44 15.70 -20.98
CA ALA A 336 -20.79 14.49 -21.50
C ALA A 336 -19.51 14.13 -20.75
N ALA A 337 -18.65 15.12 -20.44
CA ALA A 337 -17.46 14.91 -19.62
C ALA A 337 -17.84 14.43 -18.20
N ALA A 338 -18.79 15.10 -17.56
CA ALA A 338 -19.31 14.70 -16.25
C ALA A 338 -19.89 13.27 -16.27
N TYR A 339 -20.61 12.90 -17.34
CA TYR A 339 -21.17 11.56 -17.47
C TYR A 339 -20.06 10.49 -17.56
N LEU A 340 -18.98 10.74 -18.29
CA LEU A 340 -17.87 9.79 -18.35
C LEU A 340 -17.17 9.62 -16.99
N LEU A 341 -16.94 10.72 -16.25
CA LEU A 341 -16.37 10.66 -14.90
C LEU A 341 -17.30 9.89 -13.94
N TYR A 342 -18.61 10.15 -13.99
CA TYR A 342 -19.63 9.40 -13.27
C TYR A 342 -19.65 7.91 -13.64
N ALA A 343 -19.73 7.58 -14.93
CA ALA A 343 -19.76 6.20 -15.41
C ALA A 343 -18.52 5.42 -14.96
N THR A 344 -17.37 6.09 -14.97
CA THR A 344 -16.09 5.58 -14.48
C THR A 344 -16.16 5.31 -12.97
N LYS A 345 -16.56 6.28 -12.14
CA LYS A 345 -16.68 6.07 -10.69
C LYS A 345 -17.70 4.99 -10.34
N ARG A 346 -18.85 4.97 -11.01
CA ARG A 346 -19.96 4.04 -10.72
C ARG A 346 -19.52 2.58 -10.80
N ILE A 347 -18.72 2.21 -11.80
CA ILE A 347 -18.34 0.81 -12.04
C ILE A 347 -17.07 0.37 -11.30
N MET A 348 -16.30 1.31 -10.75
CA MET A 348 -15.12 1.07 -9.91
C MET A 348 -15.06 2.08 -8.76
N PRO A 349 -16.04 2.04 -7.83
CA PRO A 349 -16.20 3.04 -6.77
C PRO A 349 -15.03 3.07 -5.78
N GLU A 350 -14.24 2.00 -5.70
CA GLU A 350 -13.04 1.88 -4.89
C GLU A 350 -11.84 2.66 -5.45
N ARG A 351 -11.88 3.04 -6.73
CA ARG A 351 -10.80 3.75 -7.43
C ARG A 351 -11.04 5.24 -7.50
N ASP A 352 -9.96 6.01 -7.53
CA ASP A 352 -10.06 7.47 -7.62
C ASP A 352 -10.33 7.93 -9.06
N VAL A 353 -11.20 8.93 -9.19
CA VAL A 353 -11.39 9.69 -10.43
C VAL A 353 -10.85 11.10 -10.20
N ILE A 354 -9.81 11.47 -10.95
CA ILE A 354 -9.15 12.77 -10.85
C ILE A 354 -9.52 13.61 -12.07
N ALA A 355 -10.02 14.82 -11.82
CA ALA A 355 -10.43 15.76 -12.85
C ALA A 355 -9.38 16.86 -13.00
N TYR A 356 -8.77 17.02 -14.18
CA TYR A 356 -8.00 18.21 -14.49
C TYR A 356 -8.92 19.34 -14.93
N GLN A 357 -8.85 20.49 -14.28
CA GLN A 357 -9.73 21.63 -14.54
C GLN A 357 -9.33 22.35 -15.84
N LEU A 358 -9.64 21.74 -16.98
CA LEU A 358 -9.36 22.26 -18.30
C LEU A 358 -10.43 21.79 -19.31
N GLY A 359 -10.47 22.37 -20.50
CA GLY A 359 -11.49 22.05 -21.51
C GLY A 359 -12.92 22.26 -20.99
N MET A 360 -13.78 21.25 -21.14
CA MET A 360 -15.14 21.23 -20.60
C MET A 360 -15.22 20.85 -19.12
N ILE A 361 -14.13 20.38 -18.52
CA ILE A 361 -14.00 20.11 -17.08
C ILE A 361 -13.69 21.42 -16.34
N ARG A 362 -14.48 22.47 -16.55
CA ARG A 362 -14.30 23.78 -15.86
C ARG A 362 -15.34 24.05 -14.80
N GLN A 363 -16.55 23.54 -14.97
CA GLN A 363 -17.65 23.65 -14.01
C GLN A 363 -18.72 22.61 -14.28
N PHE A 364 -19.13 21.87 -13.25
CA PHE A 364 -20.21 20.87 -13.27
C PHE A 364 -21.37 21.30 -12.38
N THR A 365 -21.88 22.51 -12.62
CA THR A 365 -22.91 23.17 -11.81
C THR A 365 -24.34 22.88 -12.27
N THR A 366 -24.53 22.28 -13.45
CA THR A 366 -25.85 22.07 -14.05
C THR A 366 -26.50 20.78 -13.55
N GLU A 367 -27.84 20.70 -13.59
CA GLU A 367 -28.56 19.44 -13.32
C GLU A 367 -28.14 18.31 -14.28
N GLY A 368 -27.68 18.63 -15.49
CA GLY A 368 -27.13 17.66 -16.44
C GLY A 368 -25.79 17.05 -16.03
N CYS A 369 -25.15 17.54 -14.96
CA CYS A 369 -23.96 16.95 -14.35
C CYS A 369 -24.29 16.11 -13.11
N LYS A 370 -25.57 15.86 -12.84
CA LYS A 370 -26.05 14.97 -11.78
C LYS A 370 -26.75 13.77 -12.40
N PHE A 371 -26.53 12.59 -11.84
CA PHE A 371 -26.99 11.33 -12.42
C PHE A 371 -27.65 10.45 -11.37
N GLU A 372 -28.81 9.88 -11.69
CA GLU A 372 -29.48 8.91 -10.82
C GLU A 372 -29.08 7.48 -11.24
N ASP A 373 -28.67 6.66 -10.28
CA ASP A 373 -28.38 5.24 -10.53
C ASP A 373 -29.62 4.36 -10.35
N GLU A 374 -29.49 3.06 -10.64
CA GLU A 374 -30.56 2.08 -10.51
C GLU A 374 -31.13 1.92 -9.09
N THR A 375 -30.44 2.43 -8.06
CA THR A 375 -30.89 2.40 -6.66
C THR A 375 -31.66 3.67 -6.27
N GLY A 376 -31.73 4.67 -7.16
CA GLY A 376 -32.31 5.98 -6.89
C GLY A 376 -31.35 6.93 -6.17
N LYS A 377 -30.05 6.59 -6.05
CA LYS A 377 -29.04 7.53 -5.54
C LYS A 377 -28.75 8.56 -6.62
N VAL A 378 -28.86 9.84 -6.27
CA VAL A 378 -28.41 10.95 -7.11
C VAL A 378 -26.95 11.24 -6.82
N TRP A 379 -26.11 11.08 -7.83
CA TRP A 379 -24.68 11.36 -7.82
C TRP A 379 -24.42 12.78 -8.34
N GLY A 380 -23.74 13.61 -7.54
CA GLY A 380 -23.18 14.89 -7.95
C GLY A 380 -21.66 14.84 -8.12
N PRO A 381 -21.04 15.95 -8.54
CA PRO A 381 -19.57 16.03 -8.71
C PRO A 381 -18.79 15.57 -7.48
N GLY A 382 -19.24 15.93 -6.27
CA GLY A 382 -18.66 15.47 -5.02
C GLY A 382 -18.68 13.95 -4.79
N ASP A 383 -19.56 13.21 -5.48
CA ASP A 383 -19.65 11.76 -5.37
C ASP A 383 -18.75 11.03 -6.39
N TYR A 384 -18.52 11.63 -7.56
CA TYR A 384 -17.78 10.99 -8.66
C TYR A 384 -16.42 11.60 -8.99
N ILE A 385 -16.00 12.66 -8.28
CA ILE A 385 -14.66 13.25 -8.38
C ILE A 385 -13.96 13.13 -7.04
N ASP A 386 -12.86 12.40 -7.01
CA ASP A 386 -12.06 12.20 -5.80
C ASP A 386 -11.03 13.31 -5.61
N TYR A 387 -10.44 13.83 -6.69
CA TYR A 387 -9.54 14.98 -6.65
C TYR A 387 -9.71 15.88 -7.87
N ILE A 388 -9.42 17.17 -7.69
CA ILE A 388 -9.35 18.15 -8.78
C ILE A 388 -7.93 18.67 -8.86
N MET A 389 -7.32 18.59 -10.04
CA MET A 389 -6.12 19.36 -10.36
C MET A 389 -6.57 20.67 -10.99
N VAL A 390 -6.30 21.80 -10.36
CA VAL A 390 -6.51 23.11 -11.00
C VAL A 390 -5.33 23.40 -11.91
N ASP A 391 -5.57 23.96 -13.09
CA ASP A 391 -4.50 24.38 -13.99
C ASP A 391 -3.54 25.37 -13.32
N TYR A 392 -2.25 25.24 -13.66
CA TYR A 392 -1.17 26.05 -13.09
C TYR A 392 -1.31 27.56 -13.37
N SER A 393 -2.16 27.96 -14.32
CA SER A 393 -2.51 29.35 -14.60
C SER A 393 -3.84 29.82 -14.01
N ASP A 394 -4.68 28.90 -13.50
CA ASP A 394 -6.06 29.19 -13.09
C ASP A 394 -6.27 29.20 -11.56
N GLY A 395 -5.21 28.99 -10.76
CA GLY A 395 -5.33 28.89 -9.30
C GLY A 395 -5.96 30.12 -8.63
N ASP A 396 -5.69 31.32 -9.13
CA ASP A 396 -6.27 32.56 -8.60
C ASP A 396 -7.78 32.67 -8.92
N ASP A 397 -8.22 32.10 -10.06
CA ASP A 397 -9.60 32.13 -10.56
C ASP A 397 -10.43 30.90 -10.15
N PHE A 398 -9.85 29.97 -9.38
CA PHE A 398 -10.57 28.79 -8.90
C PHE A 398 -11.76 29.17 -8.01
N ASN A 399 -12.92 28.58 -8.31
CA ASN A 399 -14.12 28.70 -7.51
C ASN A 399 -14.62 27.31 -7.10
N PRO A 400 -14.65 26.95 -5.80
CA PRO A 400 -15.11 25.64 -5.34
C PRO A 400 -16.58 25.36 -5.72
N ALA A 401 -17.40 26.39 -5.93
CA ALA A 401 -18.77 26.23 -6.41
C ALA A 401 -18.87 25.66 -7.83
N ASN A 402 -17.78 25.66 -8.60
CA ASN A 402 -17.73 25.05 -9.93
C ASN A 402 -17.86 23.51 -9.87
N PHE A 403 -17.52 22.88 -8.74
CA PHE A 403 -17.63 21.44 -8.55
C PHE A 403 -18.39 21.13 -7.25
N PRO A 404 -19.73 21.31 -7.23
CA PRO A 404 -20.53 21.14 -6.03
C PRO A 404 -20.31 19.80 -5.33
N GLY A 405 -20.01 19.87 -4.03
CA GLY A 405 -19.83 18.71 -3.17
C GLY A 405 -18.40 18.17 -3.10
N VAL A 406 -17.47 18.64 -3.94
CA VAL A 406 -16.05 18.26 -3.82
C VAL A 406 -15.43 19.04 -2.65
N PRO A 407 -14.90 18.36 -1.61
CA PRO A 407 -14.24 19.01 -0.48
C PRO A 407 -12.98 19.78 -0.89
N GLU A 408 -12.70 20.93 -0.26
CA GLU A 408 -11.50 21.73 -0.56
C GLU A 408 -10.20 20.95 -0.33
N ASN A 409 -10.17 20.04 0.64
CA ASN A 409 -9.00 19.21 0.93
C ASN A 409 -8.64 18.17 -0.16
N ARG A 410 -9.44 18.11 -1.24
CA ARG A 410 -9.24 17.27 -2.43
C ARG A 410 -8.93 18.11 -3.68
N VAL A 411 -8.72 19.41 -3.52
CA VAL A 411 -8.49 20.33 -4.63
C VAL A 411 -7.02 20.74 -4.64
N GLY A 412 -6.28 20.34 -5.65
CA GLY A 412 -4.97 20.90 -5.98
C GLY A 412 -5.09 22.28 -6.60
N ARG A 413 -5.41 23.31 -5.80
CA ARG A 413 -5.60 24.69 -6.29
C ARG A 413 -4.33 25.30 -6.87
N TRP A 414 -3.19 24.98 -6.27
CA TRP A 414 -1.90 25.60 -6.56
C TRP A 414 -0.96 24.64 -7.28
N SER A 415 -1.47 23.91 -8.29
CA SER A 415 -0.66 23.02 -9.12
C SER A 415 0.47 23.78 -9.82
N THR A 416 1.58 23.10 -10.08
CA THR A 416 2.78 23.73 -10.63
C THR A 416 3.40 22.93 -11.77
N ASN A 417 3.96 23.64 -12.74
CA ASN A 417 4.64 23.07 -13.90
C ASN A 417 6.15 23.31 -13.77
N PHE A 418 6.91 22.21 -13.66
CA PHE A 418 8.37 22.20 -13.52
C PHE A 418 9.10 22.08 -14.86
N GLY A 419 8.40 21.75 -15.95
CA GLY A 419 9.01 21.35 -17.22
C GLY A 419 9.23 22.43 -18.26
N SER A 420 8.63 23.62 -18.07
CA SER A 420 8.80 24.71 -19.03
C SER A 420 10.12 25.46 -18.81
N THR A 421 10.56 26.28 -19.77
CA THR A 421 11.66 27.25 -19.56
C THR A 421 11.24 28.41 -18.65
N SER A 422 9.94 28.52 -18.34
CA SER A 422 9.33 29.51 -17.47
C SER A 422 8.44 28.83 -16.42
N PRO A 423 9.01 27.96 -15.56
CA PRO A 423 8.25 27.14 -14.65
C PRO A 423 7.46 27.97 -13.65
N SER A 424 6.32 27.45 -13.21
CA SER A 424 5.48 28.07 -12.18
C SER A 424 5.91 27.57 -10.81
N TRP A 425 7.08 28.03 -10.33
CA TRP A 425 7.63 27.57 -9.05
C TRP A 425 6.64 27.75 -7.89
N PRO A 426 6.55 26.77 -6.97
CA PRO A 426 5.65 26.83 -5.85
C PRO A 426 6.05 27.99 -4.91
N LEU A 427 5.10 28.90 -4.70
CA LEU A 427 5.25 30.03 -3.78
C LEU A 427 4.93 29.58 -2.36
N VAL A 428 5.68 30.06 -1.37
CA VAL A 428 5.49 29.69 0.05
C VAL A 428 4.06 29.97 0.50
N GLU A 429 3.52 31.15 0.22
CA GLU A 429 2.14 31.51 0.61
C GLU A 429 1.06 30.56 0.05
N ARG A 430 1.30 30.03 -1.17
CA ARG A 430 0.40 29.08 -1.84
C ARG A 430 0.54 27.69 -1.25
N LEU A 431 1.78 27.28 -0.93
CA LEU A 431 2.04 26.04 -0.21
C LEU A 431 1.47 26.06 1.21
N GLU A 432 1.49 27.19 1.92
CA GLU A 432 0.84 27.34 3.23
C GLU A 432 -0.68 27.15 3.12
N GLN A 433 -1.33 27.74 2.11
CA GLN A 433 -2.75 27.46 1.84
C GLN A 433 -3.01 25.98 1.50
N THR A 434 -2.09 25.35 0.78
CA THR A 434 -2.16 23.90 0.55
C THR A 434 -2.04 23.12 1.86
N ARG A 435 -1.08 23.45 2.72
CA ARG A 435 -0.91 22.80 4.03
C ARG A 435 -2.13 22.98 4.92
N ASP A 436 -2.73 24.17 4.93
CA ASP A 436 -3.72 24.55 5.95
C ASP A 436 -5.16 24.31 5.50
N THR A 437 -5.44 24.28 4.19
CA THR A 437 -6.82 24.20 3.65
C THR A 437 -6.97 23.12 2.59
N TYR A 438 -6.19 23.20 1.51
CA TYR A 438 -6.45 22.39 0.31
C TYR A 438 -5.90 20.96 0.36
N LYS A 439 -4.91 20.71 1.22
CA LYS A 439 -4.28 19.40 1.51
C LYS A 439 -3.87 18.56 0.29
N THR A 440 -3.85 19.12 -0.90
CA THR A 440 -3.56 18.44 -2.17
C THR A 440 -2.71 19.37 -3.04
N LEU A 441 -1.65 18.83 -3.64
CA LEU A 441 -0.75 19.53 -4.56
C LEU A 441 -0.45 18.65 -5.76
N PHE A 442 -0.60 19.17 -6.98
CA PHE A 442 -0.12 18.50 -8.19
C PHE A 442 1.14 19.19 -8.70
N LEU A 443 2.18 18.40 -8.95
CA LEU A 443 3.42 18.84 -9.56
C LEU A 443 3.53 18.15 -10.93
N PHE A 444 3.88 18.90 -11.98
CA PHE A 444 3.97 18.38 -13.34
C PHE A 444 5.37 18.50 -13.91
N SER A 445 5.82 17.46 -14.65
CA SER A 445 7.07 17.44 -15.44
C SER A 445 8.37 17.64 -14.62
N ILE A 446 8.54 16.86 -13.56
CA ILE A 446 9.79 16.75 -12.81
C ILE A 446 10.69 15.74 -13.53
N ASP A 447 11.89 16.16 -13.93
CA ASP A 447 12.79 15.32 -14.71
C ASP A 447 14.24 15.44 -14.20
N PRO A 448 14.75 14.41 -13.50
CA PRO A 448 16.14 14.33 -13.06
C PRO A 448 17.19 14.42 -14.17
N TYR A 449 16.80 14.15 -15.41
CA TYR A 449 17.68 14.05 -16.57
C TYR A 449 17.44 15.14 -17.60
N ARG A 450 16.71 16.19 -17.22
CA ARG A 450 16.39 17.30 -18.13
C ARG A 450 17.66 17.92 -18.70
N SER A 451 17.71 17.99 -20.03
CA SER A 451 18.92 18.33 -20.79
C SER A 451 19.51 19.70 -20.50
N ASN A 452 18.70 20.65 -20.02
CA ASN A 452 19.15 22.00 -19.64
C ASN A 452 19.77 22.07 -18.23
N GLY A 453 19.88 20.95 -17.51
CA GLY A 453 20.42 20.90 -16.15
C GLY A 453 19.51 21.49 -15.08
N SER A 454 18.25 21.81 -15.39
CA SER A 454 17.37 22.51 -14.44
C SER A 454 16.93 21.66 -13.26
N PHE A 455 17.21 20.36 -13.29
CA PHE A 455 16.93 19.50 -12.15
C PHE A 455 17.68 19.95 -10.90
N ASN A 456 19.00 20.10 -10.97
CA ASN A 456 19.84 20.35 -9.79
C ASN A 456 21.07 21.26 -10.03
N THR A 457 21.44 21.60 -11.28
CA THR A 457 22.64 22.42 -11.55
C THR A 457 22.34 23.83 -12.04
N THR A 458 21.26 24.01 -12.79
CA THR A 458 21.01 25.25 -13.53
C THR A 458 19.66 25.84 -13.13
N PRO A 459 19.64 26.83 -12.22
CA PRO A 459 18.41 27.54 -11.90
C PRO A 459 17.76 28.15 -13.15
N ILE A 460 16.44 28.02 -13.28
CA ILE A 460 15.63 28.62 -14.35
C ILE A 460 14.40 29.33 -13.76
N GLY A 461 13.72 30.15 -14.56
CA GLY A 461 12.44 30.80 -14.22
C GLY A 461 12.46 32.32 -14.26
N ASN A 462 11.34 32.93 -14.65
CA ASN A 462 11.31 34.38 -14.93
C ASN A 462 11.15 35.23 -13.66
N ARG A 463 10.32 34.78 -12.71
CA ARG A 463 10.06 35.51 -11.45
C ARG A 463 11.08 35.17 -10.37
N GLU A 464 11.50 33.92 -10.36
CA GLU A 464 12.47 33.37 -9.42
C GLU A 464 13.27 32.29 -10.13
N GLN A 465 14.57 32.24 -9.85
CA GLN A 465 15.50 31.29 -10.45
C GLN A 465 15.77 30.16 -9.46
N LEU A 466 15.21 28.98 -9.72
CA LEU A 466 15.39 27.77 -8.91
C LEU A 466 15.72 26.59 -9.80
N THR A 467 16.40 25.62 -9.23
CA THR A 467 16.40 24.25 -9.74
C THR A 467 15.14 23.52 -9.27
N GLN A 468 14.79 22.42 -9.94
CA GLN A 468 13.66 21.58 -9.52
C GLN A 468 13.88 21.03 -8.10
N VAL A 469 15.11 20.64 -7.74
CA VAL A 469 15.45 20.19 -6.37
C VAL A 469 15.25 21.30 -5.34
N GLN A 470 15.63 22.54 -5.63
CA GLN A 470 15.39 23.67 -4.72
C GLN A 470 13.89 23.96 -4.55
N ALA A 471 13.11 23.88 -5.64
CA ALA A 471 11.67 24.03 -5.59
C ALA A 471 11.00 22.89 -4.78
N LEU A 472 11.45 21.64 -4.94
CA LEU A 472 10.96 20.51 -4.14
C LEU A 472 11.36 20.62 -2.67
N ASN A 473 12.57 21.08 -2.36
CA ASN A 473 12.98 21.32 -0.97
C ASN A 473 12.06 22.34 -0.29
N ARG A 474 11.67 23.40 -1.00
CA ARG A 474 10.68 24.36 -0.50
C ARG A 474 9.32 23.72 -0.24
N VAL A 475 8.86 22.82 -1.11
CA VAL A 475 7.63 22.05 -0.87
C VAL A 475 7.75 21.26 0.43
N CYS A 476 8.84 20.53 0.63
CA CYS A 476 9.08 19.76 1.84
C CYS A 476 9.08 20.64 3.10
N GLU A 477 9.85 21.72 3.10
CA GLU A 477 9.97 22.62 4.26
C GLU A 477 8.64 23.29 4.61
N THR A 478 7.88 23.71 3.60
CA THR A 478 6.63 24.46 3.86
C THR A 478 5.50 23.54 4.29
N LEU A 479 5.36 22.36 3.66
CA LEU A 479 4.25 21.44 3.93
C LEU A 479 4.49 20.58 5.17
N TYR A 480 5.74 20.21 5.46
CA TYR A 480 6.07 19.20 6.49
C TYR A 480 7.09 19.68 7.53
N GLY A 481 7.74 20.83 7.32
CA GLY A 481 8.78 21.31 8.22
C GLY A 481 10.09 20.54 8.13
N GLU A 482 10.29 19.76 7.06
CA GLU A 482 11.47 18.91 6.84
C GLU A 482 12.16 19.30 5.53
N SER A 483 13.49 19.16 5.48
CA SER A 483 14.23 19.30 4.22
C SER A 483 14.06 18.09 3.30
N LEU A 484 14.31 18.27 2.01
CA LEU A 484 14.33 17.21 1.01
C LEU A 484 15.67 16.48 1.01
N GLU A 485 15.61 15.16 1.04
CA GLU A 485 16.70 14.27 0.63
C GLU A 485 16.42 13.70 -0.76
N VAL A 486 17.43 13.76 -1.63
CA VAL A 486 17.40 13.18 -2.97
C VAL A 486 18.37 12.00 -3.05
N GLY A 487 17.82 10.79 -3.23
CA GLY A 487 18.57 9.56 -3.43
C GLY A 487 18.89 9.28 -4.91
N ASP A 488 19.18 8.01 -5.21
CA ASP A 488 19.48 7.57 -6.57
C ASP A 488 18.30 7.78 -7.52
N THR A 489 18.59 8.26 -8.73
CA THR A 489 17.58 8.56 -9.76
C THR A 489 17.63 7.53 -10.88
N TYR A 490 16.51 7.35 -11.58
CA TYR A 490 16.29 6.27 -12.53
C TYR A 490 16.10 6.83 -13.93
N ARG A 491 17.03 6.50 -14.85
CA ARG A 491 16.85 6.83 -16.27
C ARG A 491 15.71 6.01 -16.86
N LYS A 492 15.09 6.55 -17.91
CA LYS A 492 14.27 5.76 -18.83
C LYS A 492 15.16 4.69 -19.49
N ASP A 493 14.77 3.43 -19.36
CA ASP A 493 15.55 2.26 -19.79
C ASP A 493 14.75 1.36 -20.75
N TRP A 494 13.87 1.97 -21.55
CA TRP A 494 13.05 1.32 -22.58
C TRP A 494 12.90 2.16 -23.85
#